data_AF-A0A914N2Y1-F1
#
_entry.id   AF-A0A914N2Y1-F1
#
_cell.length_a   1.000
_cell.length_b   1.000
_cell.length_c   1.000
_cell.angle_alpha   90.00
_cell.angle_beta   90.00
_cell.angle_gamma   90.00
#
_symmetry.space_group_name_H-M   'P 1'
#
loop_
_entity.id
_entity.type
_entity.pdbx_description
1 polymer ?
#
loop_
_entity_poly.entity_id
_entity_poly.type
_entity_poly.pdbx_seq_one_letter_code
_entity_poly.pdbx_strand_id
1 'polypeptide(L)'
;MLASTIVNNQKNYQINLKGLLIGNGLVNIETSSESAILYPYFHGFVEEREMKNFINKCCNGNLETCNIMDVYNDDNKTDCRDTMDNFANSIYNANVNVYNIYSVLQRCDNKLTKIGKDFDPSPTACISEDARNNYMNNPKRNFIFIS
;
A
#
# COMPACT_ATOMS: atom_id res chain seq x y z
N MET A 1 20.58 -5.54 -6.59
CA MET A 1 21.62 -6.59 -6.76
C MET A 1 22.14 -6.69 -8.19
N LEU A 2 21.31 -6.88 -9.23
CA LEU A 2 21.78 -7.10 -10.61
C LEU A 2 22.69 -6.00 -11.19
N ALA A 3 22.26 -4.72 -11.14
CA ALA A 3 23.05 -3.62 -11.67
C ALA A 3 24.42 -3.50 -10.97
N SER A 4 24.46 -3.71 -9.65
CA SER A 4 25.70 -3.76 -8.87
C SER A 4 26.60 -4.91 -9.34
N THR A 5 26.05 -6.10 -9.59
CA THR A 5 26.81 -7.23 -10.15
C THR A 5 27.43 -6.90 -11.51
N ILE A 6 26.69 -6.23 -12.40
CA ILE A 6 27.18 -5.81 -13.72
C ILE A 6 28.35 -4.82 -13.59
N VAL A 7 28.23 -3.83 -12.69
CA VAL A 7 29.29 -2.86 -12.42
C VAL A 7 30.53 -3.54 -11.82
N ASN A 8 30.34 -4.45 -10.88
CA ASN A 8 31.44 -5.13 -10.19
C ASN A 8 32.19 -6.14 -11.07
N ASN A 9 31.57 -6.66 -12.13
CA ASN A 9 32.14 -7.68 -13.02
C ASN A 9 32.60 -7.14 -14.39
N GLN A 10 32.74 -5.82 -14.55
CA GLN A 10 33.15 -5.19 -15.82
C GLN A 10 34.48 -5.72 -16.38
N LYS A 11 35.40 -6.17 -15.50
CA LYS A 11 36.69 -6.75 -15.91
C LYS A 11 36.53 -8.08 -16.67
N ASN A 12 35.54 -8.89 -16.30
CA ASN A 12 35.29 -10.19 -16.90
C ASN A 12 34.25 -10.11 -18.03
N TYR A 13 33.28 -9.19 -17.90
CA TYR A 13 32.18 -8.99 -18.83
C TYR A 13 31.99 -7.49 -19.08
N GLN A 14 32.47 -7.02 -20.23
CA GLN A 14 32.41 -5.60 -20.61
C GLN A 14 31.01 -5.23 -21.12
N ILE A 15 30.07 -5.08 -20.19
CA ILE A 15 28.69 -4.67 -20.48
C ILE A 15 28.61 -3.14 -20.43
N ASN A 16 28.23 -2.51 -21.54
CA ASN A 16 28.06 -1.05 -21.66
C ASN A 16 26.76 -0.57 -20.99
N LEU A 17 26.68 -0.70 -19.66
CA LEU A 17 25.52 -0.26 -18.88
C LEU A 17 25.39 1.27 -18.91
N LYS A 18 24.27 1.77 -19.44
CA LYS A 18 24.01 3.22 -19.55
C LYS A 18 23.23 3.81 -18.39
N GLY A 19 22.48 3.00 -17.66
CA GLY A 19 21.67 3.46 -16.55
C GLY A 19 20.75 2.37 -16.02
N LEU A 20 20.00 2.73 -14.98
CA LEU A 20 19.01 1.89 -14.33
C LEU A 20 17.76 2.74 -14.08
N LEU A 21 16.59 2.21 -14.45
CA LEU A 21 15.30 2.81 -14.15
C LEU A 21 14.54 1.85 -13.24
N ILE A 22 14.02 2.37 -12.13
CA ILE A 22 13.19 1.62 -11.18
C ILE A 22 11.88 2.38 -11.07
N GLY A 23 10.77 1.76 -11.51
CA GLY A 23 9.43 2.29 -11.34
C GLY A 23 8.71 1.57 -10.21
N ASN A 24 8.09 2.32 -9.29
CA ASN A 24 7.28 1.80 -8.17
C ASN A 24 7.97 0.66 -7.38
N GLY A 25 9.29 0.74 -7.23
CA GLY A 25 10.07 -0.28 -6.54
C GLY A 25 10.19 -0.01 -5.05
N LEU A 26 10.33 -1.08 -4.26
CA LEU A 26 10.71 -0.99 -2.85
C LEU A 26 12.20 -0.64 -2.76
N VAL A 27 12.53 0.62 -2.45
CA VAL A 27 13.92 1.10 -2.35
C VAL A 27 14.42 1.12 -0.90
N ASN A 28 13.57 1.52 0.04
CA ASN A 28 13.87 1.55 1.47
C ASN A 28 12.61 1.15 2.24
N ILE A 29 12.73 0.16 3.13
CA ILE A 29 11.56 -0.42 3.81
C ILE A 29 10.92 0.50 4.83
N GLU A 30 11.71 1.31 5.55
CA GLU A 30 11.22 2.25 6.58
C GLU A 30 10.31 3.32 5.94
N THR A 31 10.85 4.07 4.98
CA THR A 31 10.10 5.09 4.23
C THR A 31 8.92 4.51 3.45
N SER A 32 9.04 3.26 2.97
CA SER A 32 7.92 2.59 2.27
C SER A 32 6.81 2.18 3.23
N SER A 33 7.15 1.74 4.45
CA SER A 33 6.17 1.41 5.49
C SER A 33 5.44 2.65 6.01
N GLU A 34 6.15 3.77 6.18
CA GLU A 34 5.54 5.07 6.47
C GLU A 34 4.56 5.50 5.37
N SER A 35 5.01 5.39 4.11
CA SER A 35 4.17 5.69 2.95
C SER A 35 2.95 4.76 2.87
N ALA A 36 3.09 3.49 3.26
CA ALA A 36 1.99 2.52 3.27
C ALA A 36 0.89 2.85 4.28
N ILE A 37 1.20 3.63 5.33
CA ILE A 37 0.21 4.17 6.27
C ILE A 37 -0.32 5.53 5.77
N LEU A 38 0.56 6.46 5.40
CA LEU A 38 0.13 7.81 5.03
C LEU A 38 -0.68 7.86 3.73
N TYR A 39 -0.29 7.07 2.73
CA TYR A 39 -0.97 7.03 1.44
C TYR A 39 -2.47 6.72 1.56
N PRO A 40 -2.90 5.59 2.15
CA PRO A 40 -4.33 5.29 2.26
C PRO A 40 -5.09 6.23 3.19
N TYR A 41 -4.45 6.82 4.20
CA TYR A 41 -5.07 7.86 5.02
C TYR A 41 -5.40 9.12 4.21
N PHE A 42 -4.42 9.68 3.49
CA PHE A 42 -4.63 10.88 2.68
C PHE A 42 -5.48 10.64 1.43
N HIS A 43 -5.66 9.39 1.01
CA HIS A 43 -6.57 9.01 -0.06
C HIS A 43 -7.95 8.53 0.45
N GLY A 44 -8.22 8.64 1.75
CA GLY A 44 -9.55 8.44 2.33
C GLY A 44 -9.95 6.99 2.64
N PHE A 45 -9.05 6.03 2.53
CA PHE A 45 -9.35 4.62 2.85
C PHE A 45 -9.38 4.34 4.35
N VAL A 46 -8.80 5.23 5.15
CA VAL A 46 -8.73 5.10 6.61
C VAL A 46 -9.38 6.28 7.31
N GLU A 47 -10.20 5.99 8.31
CA GLU A 47 -10.91 7.02 9.07
C GLU A 47 -9.94 7.80 9.98
N GLU A 48 -10.22 9.09 10.22
CA GLU A 48 -9.40 9.93 11.12
C GLU A 48 -9.26 9.33 12.53
N ARG A 49 -10.33 8.69 13.03
CA ARG A 49 -10.32 8.01 14.33
C ARG A 49 -9.35 6.82 14.35
N GLU A 50 -9.27 6.07 13.27
CA GLU A 50 -8.37 4.92 13.13
C GLU A 50 -6.92 5.41 13.05
N MET A 51 -6.66 6.47 12.27
CA MET A 51 -5.35 7.09 12.17
C MET A 51 -4.89 7.66 13.53
N LYS A 52 -5.75 8.39 14.24
CA LYS A 52 -5.44 8.90 15.59
C LYS A 52 -5.14 7.77 16.57
N ASN A 53 -5.91 6.69 16.51
CA ASN A 53 -5.67 5.52 17.35
C ASN A 53 -4.32 4.86 17.03
N PHE A 54 -3.97 4.74 15.75
CA PHE A 54 -2.65 4.27 15.30
C PHE A 54 -1.53 5.15 15.84
N ILE A 55 -1.57 6.46 15.61
CA ILE A 55 -0.53 7.39 16.06
C ILE A 55 -0.36 7.31 17.59
N ASN A 56 -1.45 7.21 18.35
CA ASN A 56 -1.37 7.15 19.81
C ASN A 56 -0.78 5.83 20.32
N LYS A 57 -1.20 4.68 19.74
CA LYS A 57 -0.78 3.36 20.21
C LYS A 57 0.60 2.93 19.71
N CYS A 58 0.93 3.32 18.48
CA CYS A 58 2.18 2.93 17.82
C CYS A 58 3.27 3.97 17.98
N CYS A 59 2.92 5.26 17.95
CA CYS A 59 3.87 6.34 17.75
C CYS A 59 3.89 7.36 18.91
N ASN A 60 3.31 7.03 20.07
CA ASN A 60 3.25 7.91 21.24
C ASN A 60 2.74 9.33 20.92
N GLY A 61 1.82 9.46 19.95
CA GLY A 61 1.26 10.75 19.57
C GLY A 61 2.06 11.53 18.51
N ASN A 62 3.23 11.06 18.09
CA ASN A 62 4.05 11.73 17.07
C ASN A 62 4.52 10.76 15.97
N LEU A 63 3.92 10.89 14.79
CA LEU A 63 4.27 10.06 13.63
C LEU A 63 5.63 10.43 13.02
N GLU A 64 6.06 11.69 13.09
CA GLU A 64 7.31 12.15 12.45
C GLU A 64 8.56 11.51 13.08
N THR A 65 8.47 11.17 14.37
CA THR A 65 9.56 10.52 15.12
C THR A 65 9.36 9.01 15.25
N CYS A 66 8.41 8.43 14.52
CA CYS A 66 7.99 7.05 14.68
C CYS A 66 8.56 6.17 13.58
N ASN A 67 9.52 5.31 13.92
CA ASN A 67 9.94 4.25 13.03
C ASN A 67 8.92 3.10 13.10
N ILE A 68 8.05 3.02 12.10
CA ILE A 68 6.96 2.04 12.05
C ILE A 68 7.50 0.60 12.02
N MET A 69 8.67 0.37 11.41
CA MET A 69 9.27 -0.96 11.33
C MET A 69 9.78 -1.44 12.69
N ASP A 70 10.38 -0.54 13.47
CA ASP A 70 10.84 -0.86 14.83
C ASP A 70 9.65 -1.20 15.72
N VAL A 71 8.57 -0.42 15.64
CA VAL A 71 7.36 -0.66 16.43
C VAL A 71 6.68 -1.97 16.02
N TYR A 72 6.63 -2.28 14.72
CA TYR A 72 6.05 -3.53 14.22
C TYR A 72 6.81 -4.77 14.75
N ASN A 73 8.15 -4.68 14.79
CA ASN A 73 9.03 -5.76 15.23
C ASN A 73 9.20 -5.87 16.76
N ASP A 74 8.66 -4.93 17.55
CA ASP A 74 8.73 -4.99 19.01
C ASP A 74 7.63 -5.89 19.57
N ASP A 75 7.99 -7.10 20.02
CA ASP A 75 7.06 -8.08 20.61
C ASP A 75 6.21 -7.53 21.76
N ASN A 76 6.65 -6.47 22.45
CA ASN A 76 5.91 -5.85 23.54
C ASN A 76 4.80 -4.90 23.07
N LYS A 77 4.69 -4.62 21.77
CA LYS A 77 3.75 -3.68 21.16
C LYS A 77 2.55 -4.37 20.51
N THR A 78 1.93 -5.32 21.21
CA THR A 78 0.74 -6.07 20.73
C THR A 78 -0.39 -5.13 20.30
N ASP A 79 -0.71 -4.12 21.11
CA ASP A 79 -1.78 -3.17 20.82
C ASP A 79 -1.53 -2.35 19.55
N CYS A 80 -0.26 -2.09 19.22
CA CYS A 80 0.09 -1.44 17.98
C CYS A 80 -0.12 -2.38 16.80
N ARG A 81 0.35 -3.63 16.89
CA ARG A 81 0.12 -4.64 15.83
C ARG A 81 -1.36 -4.83 15.54
N ASP A 82 -2.21 -4.94 16.57
CA ASP A 82 -3.66 -5.03 16.40
C ASP A 82 -4.22 -3.80 15.65
N THR A 83 -3.67 -2.62 15.93
CA THR A 83 -4.09 -1.39 15.27
C THR A 83 -3.61 -1.33 13.81
N MET A 84 -2.42 -1.85 13.52
CA MET A 84 -1.90 -2.00 12.15
C MET A 84 -2.71 -3.02 11.35
N ASP A 85 -3.15 -4.11 11.98
CA ASP A 85 -4.03 -5.11 11.34
C ASP A 85 -5.40 -4.50 10.99
N ASN A 86 -5.97 -3.70 11.90
CA ASN A 86 -7.20 -2.94 11.62
C ASN A 86 -7.02 -1.94 10.47
N PHE A 87 -5.86 -1.30 10.40
CA PHE A 87 -5.50 -0.40 9.31
C PHE A 87 -5.44 -1.14 7.96
N ALA A 88 -4.75 -2.28 7.91
CA ALA A 88 -4.67 -3.14 6.73
C ALA A 88 -6.05 -3.66 6.31
N ASN A 89 -6.90 -4.04 7.27
CA ASN A 89 -8.28 -4.44 7.03
C ASN A 89 -9.11 -3.31 6.41
N SER A 90 -8.89 -2.05 6.79
CA SER A 90 -9.61 -0.90 6.22
C SER A 90 -9.31 -0.72 4.72
N ILE A 91 -8.05 -0.91 4.33
CA ILE A 91 -7.62 -0.89 2.92
C ILE A 91 -8.20 -2.08 2.16
N TYR A 92 -8.11 -3.28 2.74
CA TYR A 92 -8.66 -4.50 2.12
C TYR A 92 -10.18 -4.37 1.89
N ASN A 93 -10.91 -3.88 2.90
CA ASN A 93 -12.35 -3.70 2.84
C ASN A 93 -12.80 -2.50 2.00
N ALA A 94 -11.89 -1.62 1.59
CA ALA A 94 -12.21 -0.57 0.63
C ALA A 94 -12.47 -1.13 -0.78
N ASN A 95 -12.11 -2.40 -1.04
CA ASN A 95 -12.10 -3.09 -2.33
C ASN A 95 -11.68 -2.15 -3.49
N VAL A 96 -10.49 -1.58 -3.36
CA VAL A 96 -9.87 -0.75 -4.37
C VAL A 96 -8.73 -1.50 -5.05
N ASN A 97 -8.43 -1.15 -6.30
CA ASN A 97 -7.25 -1.67 -6.96
C ASN A 97 -6.00 -1.00 -6.38
N VAL A 98 -5.23 -1.75 -5.58
CA VAL A 98 -4.00 -1.27 -4.91
C VAL A 98 -2.89 -0.86 -5.88
N TYR A 99 -2.93 -1.31 -7.13
CA TYR A 99 -1.99 -0.89 -8.17
C TYR A 99 -2.42 0.40 -8.87
N ASN A 100 -3.72 0.71 -8.84
CA ASN A 100 -4.30 1.94 -9.39
C ASN A 100 -5.67 2.22 -8.78
N ILE A 101 -5.71 3.07 -7.76
CA ILE A 101 -6.91 3.34 -6.95
C ILE A 101 -8.07 3.99 -7.72
N TYR A 102 -7.82 4.53 -8.92
CA TYR A 102 -8.83 5.14 -9.78
C TYR A 102 -9.42 4.15 -10.80
N SER A 103 -8.79 2.99 -10.96
CA SER A 103 -9.26 1.96 -11.87
C SER A 103 -10.28 1.03 -11.23
N VAL A 104 -11.08 0.38 -12.05
CA VAL A 104 -11.95 -0.72 -11.62
C VAL A 104 -11.11 -1.93 -11.19
N LEU A 105 -11.61 -2.69 -10.23
CA LEU A 105 -11.08 -4.02 -9.94
C LEU A 105 -11.32 -4.92 -11.17
N GLN A 106 -10.26 -5.54 -11.70
CA GLN A 106 -10.28 -6.17 -13.02
C GLN A 106 -10.94 -7.57 -13.06
N ARG A 107 -11.80 -7.92 -12.10
CA ARG A 107 -12.43 -9.27 -12.02
C ARG A 107 -13.96 -9.26 -12.03
N CYS A 108 -14.58 -8.26 -12.65
CA CYS A 108 -16.03 -8.04 -12.52
C CYS A 108 -16.81 -8.22 -13.82
N ASP A 109 -16.34 -9.08 -14.73
CA ASP A 109 -17.17 -9.59 -15.81
C ASP A 109 -16.97 -11.10 -15.93
N ASN A 110 -18.04 -11.87 -15.77
CA ASN A 110 -18.10 -13.30 -16.07
C ASN A 110 -18.02 -13.57 -17.60
N LYS A 111 -17.11 -12.91 -18.31
CA LYS A 111 -16.69 -13.28 -19.66
C LYS A 111 -15.22 -13.67 -19.61
N LEU A 112 -15.00 -14.96 -19.36
CA LEU A 112 -13.74 -15.62 -19.65
C LEU A 112 -13.42 -15.49 -21.15
N THR A 113 -12.80 -14.39 -21.57
CA THR A 113 -11.97 -14.43 -22.78
C THR A 113 -10.62 -14.98 -22.36
N LYS A 114 -10.32 -16.20 -22.82
CA LYS A 114 -9.03 -16.87 -22.69
C LYS A 114 -7.89 -15.89 -23.02
N ILE A 115 -7.26 -15.34 -22.00
CA ILE A 115 -5.89 -14.86 -22.07
C ILE A 115 -5.17 -15.56 -20.93
N GLY A 116 -4.13 -16.30 -21.31
CA GLY A 116 -3.11 -16.96 -20.49
C GLY A 116 -3.45 -17.28 -19.03
N LYS A 117 -3.48 -18.57 -18.72
CA LYS A 117 -3.15 -19.06 -17.37
C LYS A 117 -1.87 -18.33 -16.90
N ASP A 118 -1.83 -17.96 -15.63
CA ASP A 118 -0.69 -17.38 -14.90
C ASP A 118 -0.76 -15.86 -14.63
N PHE A 119 -1.80 -15.42 -13.90
CA PHE A 119 -1.67 -14.38 -12.85
C PHE A 119 -2.85 -14.48 -11.87
N ASP A 120 -2.58 -14.94 -10.65
CA ASP A 120 -3.56 -14.91 -9.55
C ASP A 120 -3.00 -14.09 -8.38
N PRO A 121 -3.35 -12.80 -8.27
CA PRO A 121 -3.10 -12.04 -7.06
C PRO A 121 -4.42 -11.91 -6.29
N SER A 122 -4.74 -12.90 -5.45
CA SER A 122 -5.75 -12.81 -4.37
C SER A 122 -7.23 -12.60 -4.80
N PRO A 123 -8.21 -13.22 -4.13
CA PRO A 123 -9.62 -13.01 -4.44
C PRO A 123 -10.10 -11.70 -3.82
N THR A 124 -9.72 -10.55 -4.38
CA THR A 124 -10.34 -9.27 -3.98
C THR A 124 -11.74 -9.21 -4.58
N ALA A 125 -12.76 -9.09 -3.72
CA ALA A 125 -14.15 -9.04 -4.13
C ALA A 125 -14.41 -7.79 -4.98
N CYS A 126 -15.19 -7.96 -6.04
CA CYS A 126 -15.60 -6.89 -6.93
C CYS A 126 -16.44 -5.82 -6.23
N ILE A 127 -16.01 -4.56 -6.31
CA ILE A 127 -16.88 -3.39 -6.08
C ILE A 127 -17.39 -2.91 -7.44
N SER A 128 -18.71 -2.77 -7.58
CA SER A 128 -19.31 -2.10 -8.73
C SER A 128 -18.97 -0.61 -8.72
N GLU A 129 -19.00 0.04 -9.89
CA GLU A 129 -18.77 1.48 -10.00
C GLU A 129 -19.71 2.29 -9.07
N ASP A 130 -20.96 1.86 -8.93
CA ASP A 130 -21.92 2.43 -7.98
C ASP A 130 -21.49 2.24 -6.52
N ALA A 131 -20.99 1.05 -6.14
CA ALA A 131 -20.50 0.80 -4.79
C ALA A 131 -19.24 1.64 -4.48
N ARG A 132 -18.35 1.84 -5.46
CA ARG A 132 -17.19 2.73 -5.35
C ARG A 132 -17.65 4.17 -5.14
N ASN A 133 -18.58 4.65 -5.97
CA ASN A 133 -19.09 6.01 -5.89
C ASN A 133 -19.85 6.24 -4.57
N ASN A 134 -20.61 5.26 -4.09
CA ASN A 134 -21.29 5.32 -2.79
C ASN A 134 -20.31 5.30 -1.61
N TYR A 135 -19.22 4.55 -1.71
CA TYR A 135 -18.16 4.53 -0.70
C TYR A 135 -17.44 5.88 -0.62
N MET A 136 -16.99 6.41 -1.76
CA MET A 136 -16.26 7.69 -1.84
C MET A 136 -17.14 8.89 -1.48
N ASN A 137 -18.45 8.82 -1.74
CA ASN A 137 -19.39 9.91 -1.45
C ASN A 137 -20.17 9.71 -0.14
N ASN A 138 -19.72 8.82 0.77
CA ASN A 138 -20.43 8.58 2.02
C ASN A 138 -20.27 9.77 2.98
N PRO A 139 -21.36 10.50 3.34
CA PRO A 139 -21.27 11.70 4.17
C PRO A 139 -20.91 11.42 5.64
N LYS A 140 -20.93 10.15 6.07
CA LYS A 140 -20.45 9.75 7.40
C LYS A 140 -18.93 9.62 7.46
N ARG A 141 -18.25 9.66 6.32
CA ARG A 141 -16.79 9.64 6.22
C ARG A 141 -16.30 11.06 5.96
N ASN A 142 -15.58 11.62 6.93
CA ASN A 142 -14.99 12.95 6.82
C ASN A 142 -13.71 12.86 5.97
N PHE A 143 -13.87 13.00 4.65
CA PHE A 143 -12.72 13.12 3.75
C PHE A 143 -12.18 14.55 3.81
N ILE A 144 -10.93 14.72 4.23
CA ILE A 144 -10.21 15.98 4.03
C ILE A 144 -9.52 15.89 2.67
N PHE A 145 -10.12 16.50 1.65
CA PHE A 145 -9.42 16.72 0.38
C PHE A 145 -8.42 17.86 0.56
N ILE A 146 -7.13 17.54 0.55
CA ILE A 146 -6.07 18.54 0.38
C ILE A 146 -5.72 18.52 -1.10
N SER A 147 -6.22 19.53 -1.83
CA SER A 147 -5.83 19.85 -3.22
C SER A 147 -4.53 20.62 -3.26
#